data_AF-A0A8T4LQ38-F1
#
_entry.id   AF-A0A8T4LQ38-F1
#
_cell.length_a   1.000
_cell.length_b   1.000
_cell.length_c   1.000
_cell.angle_alpha   90.00
_cell.angle_beta   90.00
_cell.angle_gamma   90.00
#
_symmetry.space_group_name_H-M   'P 1'
#
loop_
_entity.id
_entity.type
_entity.pdbx_description
1 polymer ?
#
loop_
_entity_poly.entity_id
_entity_poly.type
_entity_poly.pdbx_seq_one_letter_code
_entity_poly.pdbx_strand_id
1 'polypeptide(L)'
;MLLTDRISHLEDCLDYRYQNKDTPKTLIEINGQIRQGWAYSGDKFLGTWLTLWLMDILSFEKAKDSEYKTLHTNKSLRGLAIHYDIPYIFDYTIIKRHQQEQNIGISQINTKQIGTIMEACFYSIYLDSGFEAGYEWIKMWYFENNKAREAALRSYNNKRVVSRKDLARELVR
;
A
#
# COMPACT_ATOMS: atom_id res chain seq x y z
N MET A 1 -6.41 -14.43 19.49
CA MET A 1 -7.20 -13.88 18.38
C MET A 1 -7.50 -15.03 17.45
N LEU A 2 -8.78 -15.36 17.26
CA LEU A 2 -9.18 -16.39 16.30
C LEU A 2 -8.91 -15.90 14.88
N LEU A 3 -8.82 -16.82 13.91
CA LEU A 3 -8.62 -16.46 12.50
C LEU A 3 -9.73 -15.54 11.98
N THR A 4 -10.96 -15.81 12.38
CA THR A 4 -12.14 -14.98 12.08
C THR A 4 -11.94 -13.54 12.54
N ASP A 5 -11.41 -13.34 13.75
CA ASP A 5 -11.15 -12.00 14.29
C ASP A 5 -10.04 -11.28 13.51
N ARG A 6 -9.00 -12.02 13.07
CA ARG A 6 -7.91 -11.46 12.24
C ARG A 6 -8.42 -11.03 10.87
N ILE A 7 -9.32 -11.80 10.26
CA ILE A 7 -9.96 -11.46 8.99
C ILE A 7 -10.81 -10.21 9.17
N SER A 8 -11.68 -10.17 10.18
CA SER A 8 -12.49 -8.98 10.46
C SER A 8 -11.64 -7.74 10.73
N HIS A 9 -10.54 -7.90 11.49
CA HIS A 9 -9.61 -6.80 11.74
C HIS A 9 -8.94 -6.30 10.44
N LEU A 10 -8.54 -7.21 9.54
CA LEU A 10 -8.02 -6.85 8.21
C LEU A 10 -9.04 -6.08 7.39
N GLU A 11 -10.29 -6.52 7.41
CA GLU A 11 -11.38 -5.86 6.71
C GLU A 11 -11.64 -4.46 7.23
N ASP A 12 -11.51 -4.24 8.54
CA ASP A 12 -11.62 -2.93 9.16
C ASP A 12 -10.42 -2.04 8.82
N CYS A 13 -9.20 -2.58 8.87
CA CYS A 13 -7.98 -1.86 8.50
C CYS A 13 -7.97 -1.42 7.03
N LEU A 14 -8.51 -2.25 6.14
CA LEU A 14 -8.63 -1.97 4.72
C LEU A 14 -9.92 -1.22 4.37
N ASP A 15 -10.85 -1.00 5.30
CA ASP A 15 -12.19 -0.51 4.96
C ASP A 15 -12.79 -1.26 3.74
N TYR A 16 -12.62 -2.58 3.73
CA TYR A 16 -12.97 -3.46 2.62
C TYR A 16 -13.61 -4.74 3.16
N ARG A 17 -14.76 -5.13 2.62
CA ARG A 17 -15.44 -6.39 2.97
C ARG A 17 -15.22 -7.40 1.85
N TYR A 18 -14.44 -8.43 2.13
CA TYR A 18 -14.21 -9.51 1.17
C TYR A 18 -15.49 -10.29 0.93
N GLN A 19 -15.81 -10.48 -0.34
CA GLN A 19 -16.89 -11.35 -0.80
C GLN A 19 -16.50 -12.81 -0.59
N ASN A 20 -15.25 -13.15 -0.88
CA ASN A 20 -14.67 -14.45 -0.65
C ASN A 20 -13.72 -14.41 0.57
N LYS A 21 -14.18 -14.95 1.71
CA LYS A 21 -13.39 -15.03 2.95
C LYS A 21 -12.17 -15.96 2.85
N ASP A 22 -12.08 -16.80 1.82
CA ASP A 22 -10.89 -17.60 1.57
C ASP A 22 -9.71 -16.74 1.10
N THR A 23 -9.95 -15.60 0.46
CA THR A 23 -8.93 -14.66 0.00
C THR A 23 -8.12 -14.05 1.17
N PRO A 24 -8.73 -13.38 2.16
CA PRO A 24 -8.00 -12.86 3.32
C PRO A 24 -7.46 -13.97 4.21
N LYS A 25 -8.14 -15.12 4.29
CA LYS A 25 -7.62 -16.30 4.98
C LYS A 25 -6.28 -16.76 4.39
N THR A 26 -6.24 -16.93 3.07
CA THR A 26 -5.05 -17.28 2.28
C THR A 26 -3.93 -16.26 2.51
N LEU A 27 -4.25 -14.97 2.47
CA LEU A 27 -3.29 -13.90 2.75
C LEU A 27 -2.67 -14.01 4.15
N ILE A 28 -3.51 -14.27 5.17
CA ILE A 28 -3.14 -14.29 6.59
C ILE A 28 -2.38 -15.57 7.00
N GLU A 29 -2.83 -16.74 6.53
CA GLU A 29 -2.33 -18.04 7.00
C GLU A 29 -1.09 -18.54 6.25
N ILE A 30 -0.85 -18.06 5.03
CA ILE A 30 0.13 -18.73 4.18
C ILE A 30 1.58 -18.32 4.47
N ASN A 31 2.46 -19.31 4.29
CA ASN A 31 3.92 -19.18 4.37
C ASN A 31 4.47 -18.09 3.40
N GLY A 32 5.71 -17.67 3.66
CA GLY A 32 6.32 -16.55 2.94
C GLY A 32 6.38 -16.65 1.41
N GLN A 33 6.36 -17.84 0.79
CA GLN A 33 6.53 -17.99 -0.67
C GLN A 33 5.30 -17.56 -1.48
N ILE A 34 4.10 -18.02 -1.11
CA ILE A 34 2.87 -17.61 -1.82
C ILE A 34 2.57 -16.14 -1.54
N ARG A 35 2.81 -15.66 -0.30
CA ARG A 35 2.70 -14.24 0.03
C ARG A 35 3.65 -13.40 -0.82
N GLN A 36 4.86 -13.87 -1.09
CA GLN A 36 5.78 -13.21 -2.02
C GLN A 36 5.26 -13.19 -3.45
N GLY A 37 4.60 -14.26 -3.93
CA GLY A 37 3.94 -14.29 -5.24
C GLY A 37 2.81 -13.26 -5.33
N TRP A 38 2.00 -13.14 -4.27
CA TRP A 38 0.94 -12.14 -4.18
C TRP A 38 1.50 -10.73 -4.10
N ALA A 39 2.56 -10.51 -3.34
CA ALA A 39 3.24 -9.23 -3.26
C ALA A 39 3.86 -8.82 -4.60
N TYR A 40 4.50 -9.75 -5.32
CA TYR A 40 4.99 -9.47 -6.66
C TYR A 40 3.88 -9.03 -7.61
N SER A 41 2.74 -9.73 -7.59
CA SER A 41 1.58 -9.35 -8.40
C SER A 41 1.03 -7.99 -7.96
N GLY A 42 0.94 -7.76 -6.65
CA GLY A 42 0.55 -6.50 -6.04
C GLY A 42 1.40 -5.31 -6.46
N ASP A 43 2.73 -5.45 -6.50
CA ASP A 43 3.66 -4.44 -7.02
C ASP A 43 3.32 -4.08 -8.48
N LYS A 44 3.03 -5.07 -9.33
CA LYS A 44 2.67 -4.82 -10.74
C LYS A 44 1.31 -4.14 -10.89
N PHE A 45 0.31 -4.58 -10.12
CA PHE A 45 -1.01 -3.96 -10.15
C PHE A 45 -0.98 -2.53 -9.62
N LEU A 46 -0.36 -2.32 -8.46
CA LEU A 46 -0.20 -0.99 -7.89
C LEU A 46 0.60 -0.07 -8.81
N GLY A 47 1.66 -0.58 -9.44
CA GLY A 47 2.40 0.19 -10.45
C GLY A 47 1.56 0.61 -11.65
N THR A 48 0.71 -0.29 -12.15
CA THR A 48 -0.21 0.01 -13.26
C THR A 48 -1.21 1.08 -12.85
N TRP A 49 -1.84 0.92 -11.70
CA TRP A 49 -2.85 1.85 -11.18
C TRP A 49 -2.27 3.22 -10.83
N LEU A 50 -1.08 3.26 -10.24
CA LEU A 50 -0.36 4.53 -10.00
C LEU A 50 -0.01 5.24 -11.30
N THR A 51 0.34 4.48 -12.34
CA THR A 51 0.63 5.07 -13.67
C THR A 51 -0.62 5.68 -14.27
N LEU A 52 -1.75 4.96 -14.24
CA LEU A 52 -3.03 5.48 -14.74
C LEU A 52 -3.43 6.75 -13.98
N TRP A 53 -3.35 6.74 -12.65
CA TRP A 53 -3.65 7.90 -11.83
C TRP A 53 -2.72 9.09 -12.09
N LEU A 54 -1.41 8.82 -12.28
CA LEU A 54 -0.45 9.85 -12.66
C LEU A 54 -0.75 10.43 -14.04
N MET A 55 -1.21 9.64 -15.00
CA MET A 55 -1.66 10.10 -16.32
C MET A 55 -2.93 10.95 -16.24
N ASP A 56 -3.79 10.71 -15.25
CA ASP A 56 -4.98 11.54 -15.03
C ASP A 56 -4.63 12.91 -14.43
N ILE A 57 -3.52 13.00 -13.67
CA ILE A 57 -3.10 14.22 -12.97
C ILE A 57 -2.04 15.01 -13.75
N LEU A 58 -1.14 14.31 -14.42
CA LEU A 58 -0.02 14.83 -15.18
C LEU A 58 -0.26 14.58 -16.67
N SER A 59 0.28 15.41 -17.56
CA SER A 59 0.31 15.04 -18.98
C SER A 59 1.04 13.70 -19.17
N PHE A 60 0.64 12.90 -20.17
CA PHE A 60 1.25 11.59 -20.49
C PHE A 60 2.79 11.64 -20.55
N GLU A 61 3.36 12.71 -21.11
CA GLU A 61 4.80 12.92 -21.22
C GLU A 61 5.53 13.09 -19.87
N LYS A 62 4.80 13.51 -18.82
CA LYS A 62 5.30 13.74 -17.46
C LYS A 62 5.06 12.55 -16.53
N ALA A 63 4.14 11.64 -16.88
CA ALA A 63 3.86 10.40 -16.14
C ALA A 63 4.90 9.31 -16.43
N LYS A 64 6.20 9.61 -16.27
CA LYS A 64 7.29 8.66 -16.52
C LYS A 64 7.48 7.70 -15.34
N ASP A 65 8.12 6.58 -15.64
CA ASP A 65 8.47 5.51 -14.69
C ASP A 65 9.29 5.99 -13.47
N SER A 66 9.95 7.16 -13.56
CA SER A 66 10.70 7.77 -12.45
C SER A 66 9.82 8.39 -11.35
N GLU A 67 8.66 8.91 -11.73
CA GLU A 67 7.71 9.58 -10.84
C GLU A 67 6.93 8.52 -10.04
N TYR A 68 6.62 7.39 -10.68
CA TYR A 68 6.15 6.17 -10.03
C TYR A 68 7.07 5.72 -8.88
N LYS A 69 8.37 5.55 -9.14
CA LYS A 69 9.35 5.10 -8.14
C LYS A 69 9.50 6.04 -6.95
N THR A 70 9.04 7.28 -7.08
CA THR A 70 9.03 8.27 -5.99
C THR A 70 7.81 8.09 -5.08
N LEU A 71 6.68 7.64 -5.63
CA LEU A 71 5.44 7.38 -4.88
C LEU A 71 5.45 5.98 -4.27
N HIS A 72 5.82 4.98 -5.07
CA HIS A 72 5.88 3.57 -4.71
C HIS A 72 7.25 3.19 -4.13
N THR A 73 7.47 3.57 -2.87
CA THR A 73 8.66 3.14 -2.12
C THR A 73 8.26 2.21 -0.98
N ASN A 74 9.15 1.28 -0.62
CA ASN A 74 8.98 0.47 0.59
C ASN A 74 8.74 1.32 1.85
N LYS A 75 9.27 2.55 1.88
CA LYS A 75 9.04 3.51 2.97
C LYS A 75 7.59 4.02 2.97
N SER A 76 7.05 4.38 1.81
CA SER A 76 5.65 4.80 1.64
C SER A 76 4.69 3.66 2.03
N LEU A 77 4.94 2.46 1.50
CA LEU A 77 4.13 1.26 1.77
C LEU A 77 4.15 0.88 3.26
N ARG A 78 5.33 0.94 3.89
CA ARG A 78 5.45 0.74 5.33
C ARG A 78 4.68 1.80 6.13
N GLY A 79 4.77 3.07 5.72
CA GLY A 79 4.04 4.16 6.36
C GLY A 79 2.53 3.90 6.34
N LEU A 80 2.00 3.49 5.20
CA LEU A 80 0.59 3.12 5.04
C LEU A 80 0.24 1.90 5.89
N ALA A 81 0.97 0.79 5.77
CA ALA A 81 0.67 -0.41 6.53
C ALA A 81 0.66 -0.17 8.04
N ILE A 82 1.58 0.65 8.57
CA ILE A 82 1.59 1.04 9.99
C ILE A 82 0.41 1.95 10.33
N HIS A 83 0.09 2.93 9.48
CA HIS A 83 -1.04 3.83 9.69
C HIS A 83 -2.36 3.09 9.87
N TYR A 84 -2.51 1.96 9.17
CA TYR A 84 -3.71 1.12 9.20
C TYR A 84 -3.56 -0.14 10.06
N ASP A 85 -2.54 -0.22 10.92
CA ASP A 85 -2.33 -1.36 11.83
C ASP A 85 -2.26 -2.74 11.14
N ILE A 86 -1.95 -2.78 9.84
CA ILE A 86 -1.90 -4.02 9.04
C ILE A 86 -0.87 -5.03 9.58
N PRO A 87 0.35 -4.65 10.01
CA PRO A 87 1.34 -5.59 10.54
C PRO A 87 0.83 -6.44 11.73
N TYR A 88 -0.07 -5.88 12.54
CA TYR A 88 -0.60 -6.56 13.74
C TYR A 88 -1.45 -7.79 13.40
N ILE A 89 -2.00 -7.84 12.20
CA ILE A 89 -2.81 -8.96 11.70
C ILE A 89 -1.92 -10.14 11.34
N PHE A 90 -0.78 -9.90 10.69
CA PHE A 90 0.06 -10.95 10.10
C PHE A 90 1.03 -11.58 11.07
N ASP A 91 1.42 -10.84 12.12
CA ASP A 91 2.49 -11.25 13.01
C ASP A 91 2.15 -11.08 14.49
N TYR A 92 0.92 -11.44 14.86
CA TYR A 92 0.41 -11.35 16.23
C TYR A 92 1.33 -12.03 17.25
N THR A 93 1.98 -13.14 16.88
CA THR A 93 2.91 -13.89 17.75
C THR A 93 4.27 -13.20 17.94
N ILE A 94 4.81 -12.59 16.87
CA ILE A 94 6.06 -11.82 16.92
C ILE A 94 5.84 -10.49 17.66
N ILE A 95 4.70 -9.85 17.45
CA ILE A 95 4.36 -8.60 18.12
C ILE A 95 4.00 -8.81 19.60
N LYS A 96 3.32 -9.92 19.98
CA LYS A 96 3.14 -10.25 21.41
C LYS A 96 4.45 -10.56 22.12
N ARG A 97 5.40 -11.26 21.48
CA ARG A 97 6.76 -11.44 22.03
C ARG A 97 7.46 -10.09 22.20
N HIS A 98 7.39 -9.22 21.19
CA HIS A 98 7.95 -7.87 21.27
C HIS A 98 7.26 -6.96 22.29
N GLN A 99 5.96 -7.11 22.55
CA GLN A 99 5.24 -6.35 23.59
C GLN A 99 5.48 -6.90 25.01
N GLN A 100 5.72 -8.21 25.14
CA GLN A 100 6.11 -8.84 26.42
C GLN A 100 7.58 -8.54 26.76
N GLU A 101 8.44 -8.39 25.76
CA GLU A 101 9.81 -7.88 25.88
C GLU A 101 9.81 -6.34 25.88
N GLN A 102 9.33 -5.75 26.97
CA GLN A 102 9.33 -4.30 27.17
C GLN A 102 10.75 -3.72 26.97
N ASN A 103 10.93 -2.92 25.90
CA ASN A 103 11.98 -1.92 25.60
C ASN A 103 12.61 -1.97 24.18
N ILE A 104 12.01 -2.67 23.22
CA ILE A 104 12.46 -2.56 21.81
C ILE A 104 11.27 -2.16 20.94
N GLY A 105 11.36 -0.99 20.30
CA GLY A 105 10.31 -0.48 19.43
C GLY A 105 10.05 -1.40 18.23
N ILE A 106 8.86 -1.22 17.61
CA ILE A 106 8.43 -1.83 16.32
C ILE A 106 9.45 -1.59 15.17
N SER A 107 10.53 -0.86 15.42
CA SER A 107 11.68 -0.61 14.54
C SER A 107 12.42 -1.85 14.04
N GLN A 108 12.15 -3.07 14.57
CA GLN A 108 12.82 -4.30 14.11
C GLN A 108 12.06 -5.11 13.05
N ILE A 109 10.78 -4.82 12.76
CA ILE A 109 10.11 -5.46 11.62
C ILE A 109 10.70 -4.86 10.34
N ASN A 110 11.30 -5.70 9.50
CA ASN A 110 12.00 -5.28 8.30
C ASN A 110 11.04 -4.50 7.39
N THR A 111 11.40 -3.26 7.04
CA THR A 111 10.64 -2.39 6.12
C THR A 111 10.22 -3.09 4.83
N LYS A 112 11.06 -4.01 4.33
CA LYS A 112 10.75 -4.83 3.15
C LYS A 112 9.60 -5.79 3.42
N GLN A 113 9.55 -6.44 4.58
CA GLN A 113 8.49 -7.39 4.92
C GLN A 113 7.12 -6.71 5.05
N ILE A 114 7.07 -5.52 5.67
CA ILE A 114 5.82 -4.75 5.79
C ILE A 114 5.35 -4.28 4.40
N GLY A 115 6.26 -3.78 3.57
CA GLY A 115 5.93 -3.41 2.18
C GLY A 115 5.35 -4.58 1.40
N THR A 116 5.98 -5.76 1.49
CA THR A 116 5.50 -7.00 0.87
C THR A 116 4.11 -7.42 1.36
N ILE A 117 3.80 -7.25 2.65
CA ILE A 117 2.45 -7.50 3.18
C ILE A 117 1.44 -6.55 2.54
N MET A 118 1.78 -5.26 2.44
CA MET A 118 0.91 -4.27 1.85
C MET A 118 0.61 -4.55 0.37
N GLU A 119 1.65 -4.90 -0.39
CA GLU A 119 1.51 -5.33 -1.80
C GLU A 119 0.59 -6.55 -1.93
N ALA A 120 0.74 -7.54 -1.05
CA ALA A 120 -0.14 -8.70 -1.03
C ALA A 120 -1.59 -8.35 -0.65
N CYS A 121 -1.80 -7.35 0.23
CA CYS A 121 -3.14 -6.84 0.55
C CYS A 121 -3.80 -6.23 -0.70
N PHE A 122 -3.08 -5.39 -1.45
CA PHE A 122 -3.59 -4.81 -2.69
C PHE A 122 -3.99 -5.89 -3.71
N TYR A 123 -3.15 -6.90 -3.88
CA TYR A 123 -3.47 -8.00 -4.79
C TYR A 123 -4.66 -8.84 -4.31
N SER A 124 -4.83 -9.01 -3.00
CA SER A 124 -5.96 -9.75 -2.45
C SER A 124 -7.29 -9.05 -2.71
N ILE A 125 -7.34 -7.71 -2.66
CA ILE A 125 -8.54 -6.94 -3.02
C ILE A 125 -8.81 -7.12 -4.50
N TYR A 126 -7.79 -7.00 -5.36
CA TYR A 126 -7.94 -7.27 -6.79
C TYR A 126 -8.53 -8.66 -7.08
N LEU A 127 -8.05 -9.71 -6.40
CA LEU A 127 -8.57 -11.07 -6.58
C LEU A 127 -10.04 -11.20 -6.18
N ASP A 128 -10.47 -10.44 -5.18
CA ASP A 128 -11.84 -10.49 -4.65
C ASP A 128 -12.81 -9.61 -5.44
N SER A 129 -12.38 -8.41 -5.83
CA SER A 129 -13.24 -7.38 -6.44
C SER A 129 -13.11 -7.26 -7.97
N GLY A 130 -12.06 -7.82 -8.55
CA GLY A 130 -11.65 -7.53 -9.93
C GLY A 130 -10.97 -6.16 -10.09
N PHE A 131 -10.59 -5.84 -11.33
CA PHE A 131 -9.73 -4.71 -11.65
C PHE A 131 -10.33 -3.34 -11.32
N GLU A 132 -11.54 -3.04 -11.81
CA GLU A 132 -12.14 -1.70 -11.67
C GLU A 132 -12.44 -1.34 -10.21
N ALA A 133 -13.07 -2.26 -9.47
CA ALA A 133 -13.39 -2.06 -8.07
C ALA A 133 -12.12 -1.96 -7.20
N GLY A 134 -11.09 -2.75 -7.51
CA GLY A 134 -9.80 -2.66 -6.82
C GLY A 134 -9.08 -1.35 -7.09
N TYR A 135 -9.18 -0.84 -8.34
CA TYR A 135 -8.63 0.47 -8.70
C TYR A 135 -9.29 1.60 -7.93
N GLU A 136 -10.63 1.64 -7.90
CA GLU A 136 -11.37 2.68 -7.17
C GLU A 136 -11.12 2.61 -5.66
N TRP A 137 -11.01 1.41 -5.08
CA TRP A 137 -10.62 1.27 -3.67
C TRP A 137 -9.22 1.82 -3.41
N ILE A 138 -8.21 1.47 -4.23
CA ILE A 138 -6.86 2.05 -4.09
C ILE A 138 -6.90 3.55 -4.28
N LYS A 139 -7.74 4.04 -5.20
CA LYS A 139 -7.85 5.46 -5.45
C LYS A 139 -8.35 6.20 -4.24
N MET A 140 -9.41 5.71 -3.61
CA MET A 140 -9.91 6.25 -2.36
C MET A 140 -8.87 6.12 -1.24
N TRP A 141 -8.35 4.91 -1.02
CA TRP A 141 -7.56 4.59 0.16
C TRP A 141 -6.13 5.13 0.09
N TYR A 142 -5.46 5.03 -1.06
CA TYR A 142 -4.12 5.55 -1.25
C TYR A 142 -4.16 7.05 -1.59
N PHE A 143 -5.01 7.52 -2.52
CA PHE A 143 -4.93 8.91 -2.98
C PHE A 143 -5.67 9.91 -2.11
N GLU A 144 -6.78 9.56 -1.45
CA GLU A 144 -7.43 10.51 -0.54
C GLU A 144 -6.56 10.82 0.68
N ASN A 145 -5.75 9.85 1.11
CA ASN A 145 -4.73 10.03 2.14
C ASN A 145 -3.46 10.74 1.62
N ASN A 146 -3.38 10.99 0.32
CA ASN A 146 -2.32 11.73 -0.34
C ASN A 146 -2.86 13.01 -1.02
N LYS A 147 -4.01 13.57 -0.59
CA LYS A 147 -4.62 14.79 -1.17
C LYS A 147 -3.66 15.98 -1.28
N ALA A 148 -2.81 16.21 -0.26
CA ALA A 148 -1.79 17.25 -0.29
C ALA A 148 -0.76 17.00 -1.42
N ARG A 149 -0.40 15.73 -1.61
CA ARG A 149 0.55 15.28 -2.63
C ARG A 149 -0.04 15.37 -4.04
N GLU A 150 -1.33 15.08 -4.20
CA GLU A 150 -2.07 15.33 -5.45
C GLU A 150 -2.09 16.82 -5.80
N ALA A 151 -2.38 17.71 -4.85
CA ALA A 151 -2.38 19.15 -5.08
C ALA A 151 -0.99 19.67 -5.51
N ALA A 152 0.08 19.14 -4.92
CA ALA A 152 1.46 19.39 -5.33
C ALA A 152 1.73 18.91 -6.78
N LEU A 153 1.26 17.73 -7.16
CA LEU A 153 1.40 17.18 -8.52
C LEU A 153 0.61 17.99 -9.56
N ARG A 154 -0.60 18.44 -9.25
CA ARG A 154 -1.41 19.31 -10.13
C ARG A 154 -0.75 20.69 -10.31
N SER A 155 -0.22 21.27 -9.24
CA SER A 155 0.57 22.51 -9.29
C SER A 155 1.83 22.35 -10.15
N TYR A 156 2.52 21.21 -10.04
CA TYR A 156 3.65 20.85 -10.90
C TYR A 156 3.25 20.73 -12.38
N ASN A 157 2.11 20.11 -12.69
CA ASN A 157 1.64 19.96 -14.07
C ASN A 157 1.40 21.31 -14.76
N ASN A 158 0.81 22.26 -14.03
CA ASN A 158 0.47 23.60 -14.52
C ASN A 158 1.69 24.53 -14.72
N LYS A 159 2.86 24.17 -14.18
CA LYS A 159 4.09 24.94 -14.36
C LYS A 159 4.83 24.47 -15.64
N ARG A 160 5.22 25.42 -16.49
CA ARG A 160 5.75 25.14 -17.85
C ARG A 160 7.09 24.38 -17.88
N VAL A 161 7.96 24.51 -16.86
CA VAL A 161 9.20 23.74 -16.72
C VAL A 161 9.55 23.63 -15.24
N VAL A 162 9.63 22.41 -14.69
CA VAL A 162 9.93 22.18 -13.27
C VAL A 162 10.82 20.94 -13.14
N SER A 163 11.96 21.08 -12.46
CA SER A 163 12.95 20.01 -12.34
C SER A 163 12.50 18.92 -11.35
N ARG A 164 13.08 17.70 -11.42
CA ARG A 164 12.81 16.63 -10.44
C ARG A 164 13.04 17.05 -8.99
N LYS A 165 14.01 17.95 -8.75
CA LYS A 165 14.30 18.50 -7.41
C LYS A 165 13.19 19.39 -6.87
N ASP A 166 12.40 19.99 -7.74
CA ASP A 166 11.28 20.85 -7.36
C ASP A 166 10.05 20.00 -7.10
N LEU A 167 9.80 18.96 -7.91
CA LEU A 167 8.76 17.96 -7.61
C LEU A 167 8.99 17.31 -6.25
N ALA A 168 10.21 16.84 -5.97
CA ALA A 168 10.52 16.24 -4.67
C ALA A 168 10.31 17.22 -3.49
N ARG A 169 10.55 18.52 -3.69
CA ARG A 169 10.30 19.55 -2.66
C ARG A 169 8.82 19.80 -2.44
N GLU A 170 8.01 19.79 -3.50
CA GLU A 170 6.56 19.95 -3.41
C GLU A 170 5.89 18.70 -2.79
N LEU A 171 6.43 17.49 -3.00
CA LEU A 171 5.89 16.23 -2.43
C LEU A 171 6.24 16.00 -0.95
N VAL A 172 7.20 16.76 -0.41
CA VAL A 172 7.67 16.68 0.99
C VAL A 172 7.01 17.75 1.87
N ARG A 173 6.53 18.84 1.26
CA ARG A 173 5.77 19.91 1.91
C ARG A 173 4.36 19.47 2.25
#